data_AF-A0A949CNI4-F1
#
_entry.id   AF-A0A949CNI4-F1
#
_cell.length_a   1.000
_cell.length_b   1.000
_cell.length_c   1.000
_cell.angle_alpha   90.00
_cell.angle_beta   90.00
_cell.angle_gamma   90.00
#
_symmetry.space_group_name_H-M   'P 1'
#
loop_
_entity.id
_entity.type
_entity.pdbx_description
1 polymer ?
#
loop_
_entity_poly.entity_id
_entity_poly.type
_entity_poly.pdbx_seq_one_letter_code
_entity_poly.pdbx_strand_id
1 'polypeptide(L)'
;MKPIPKCTLVLESKPYAKTVIRTVRFDEPDLIIELQGEDFSYLRLTFREVVAFRVIDEREITEFWNTYSQTNGWLWEVTEGGYLALERQRESFNVLSLPLREHFFVCNYCVNVLSCNSPEFVSLGSSPPDAL
;
A
#
# COMPACT_ATOMS: atom_id res chain seq x y z
N MET A 1 23.34 -1.33 9.32
CA MET A 1 22.10 -1.26 10.14
C MET A 1 20.94 -1.09 9.17
N LYS A 2 19.89 -1.92 9.24
CA LYS A 2 18.71 -1.71 8.39
C LYS A 2 18.06 -0.38 8.80
N PRO A 3 17.72 0.52 7.85
CA PRO A 3 17.07 1.77 8.19
C PRO A 3 15.70 1.49 8.81
N ILE A 4 15.33 2.26 9.82
CA ILE A 4 14.01 2.18 10.45
C ILE A 4 13.03 2.97 9.56
N PRO A 5 11.97 2.34 9.02
CA PRO A 5 11.01 3.04 8.18
C PRO A 5 10.35 4.21 8.93
N LYS A 6 10.18 5.33 8.23
CA LYS A 6 9.27 6.40 8.67
C LYS A 6 8.10 6.44 7.71
N CYS A 7 6.90 6.36 8.27
CA CYS A 7 5.68 6.35 7.49
C CYS A 7 4.64 7.35 8.00
N THR A 8 3.84 7.87 7.08
CA THR A 8 2.69 8.72 7.33
C THR A 8 1.43 8.00 6.88
N LEU A 9 0.37 8.00 7.70
CA LEU A 9 -0.91 7.39 7.35
C LEU A 9 -1.55 8.14 6.17
N VAL A 10 -1.97 7.41 5.13
CA VAL A 10 -2.73 8.00 4.02
C VAL A 10 -4.12 8.37 4.53
N LEU A 11 -4.48 9.65 4.49
CA LEU A 11 -5.67 10.15 5.18
C LEU A 11 -6.97 9.58 4.61
N GLU A 12 -7.01 9.38 3.29
CA GLU A 12 -8.11 8.79 2.53
C GLU A 12 -8.38 7.33 2.93
N SER A 13 -7.41 6.66 3.57
CA SER A 13 -7.55 5.29 4.06
C SER A 13 -8.28 5.21 5.41
N LYS A 14 -8.33 6.32 6.18
CA LYS A 14 -8.91 6.36 7.54
C LYS A 14 -10.37 5.89 7.64
N PRO A 15 -11.28 6.20 6.69
CA PRO A 15 -12.67 5.76 6.78
C PRO A 15 -12.84 4.23 6.70
N TYR A 16 -11.84 3.51 6.19
CA TYR A 16 -11.89 2.06 6.04
C TYR A 16 -11.11 1.42 7.19
N ALA A 17 -11.83 0.91 8.19
CA ALA A 17 -11.22 0.11 9.25
C ALA A 17 -10.97 -1.31 8.75
N LYS A 18 -9.79 -1.87 9.07
CA LYS A 18 -9.37 -3.25 8.79
C LYS A 18 -9.74 -3.75 7.39
N THR A 19 -8.84 -3.57 6.44
CA THR A 19 -9.01 -4.08 5.07
C THR A 19 -8.29 -5.41 4.86
N VAL A 20 -8.84 -6.24 3.97
CA VAL A 20 -8.20 -7.46 3.46
C VAL A 20 -8.08 -7.33 1.95
N ILE A 21 -6.90 -7.65 1.41
CA ILE A 21 -6.68 -7.71 -0.03
C ILE A 21 -7.43 -8.90 -0.62
N ARG A 22 -8.22 -8.65 -1.66
CA ARG A 22 -8.93 -9.66 -2.45
C ARG A 22 -8.25 -9.94 -3.78
N THR A 23 -7.84 -8.86 -4.46
CA THR A 23 -7.22 -8.94 -5.77
C THR A 23 -6.02 -8.00 -5.82
N VAL A 24 -4.92 -8.48 -6.37
CA VAL A 24 -3.81 -7.65 -6.85
C VAL A 24 -3.68 -7.92 -8.35
N ARG A 25 -3.97 -6.91 -9.17
CA ARG A 25 -3.95 -7.03 -10.63
C ARG A 25 -3.02 -5.98 -11.21
N PHE A 26 -2.01 -6.43 -11.94
CA PHE A 26 -1.14 -5.54 -12.71
C PHE A 26 -1.65 -5.48 -14.16
N ASP A 27 -2.01 -4.28 -14.60
CA ASP A 27 -2.56 -3.96 -15.90
C ASP A 27 -1.71 -2.82 -16.47
N GLU A 28 -0.59 -3.17 -17.12
CA GLU A 28 0.52 -2.27 -17.38
C GLU A 28 0.09 -0.91 -17.98
N PRO A 29 0.51 0.23 -17.40
CA PRO A 29 1.48 0.38 -16.31
C PRO A 29 0.85 0.49 -14.90
N ASP A 30 -0.42 0.13 -14.76
CA ASP A 30 -1.21 0.39 -13.56
C ASP A 30 -1.31 -0.84 -12.63
N LEU A 31 -1.28 -0.60 -11.32
CA LEU A 31 -1.56 -1.63 -10.31
C LEU A 31 -2.91 -1.36 -9.67
N ILE A 32 -3.78 -2.35 -9.73
CA ILE A 32 -5.13 -2.30 -9.19
C ILE A 32 -5.22 -3.27 -8.02
N ILE A 33 -5.58 -2.73 -6.86
CA ILE A 33 -5.76 -3.51 -5.63
C ILE A 33 -7.21 -3.39 -5.21
N GLU A 34 -7.90 -4.52 -5.14
CA GLU A 34 -9.27 -4.59 -4.62
C GLU A 34 -9.25 -5.11 -3.19
N LEU A 35 -9.93 -4.38 -2.33
CA LEU A 35 -9.96 -4.56 -0.89
C LEU A 35 -11.39 -4.80 -0.46
N GLN A 36 -11.53 -5.60 0.58
CA GLN A 36 -12.76 -5.71 1.35
C GLN A 36 -12.48 -5.22 2.77
N GLY A 37 -13.21 -4.21 3.22
CA GLY A 37 -13.24 -3.78 4.61
C GLY A 37 -14.36 -4.48 5.40
N GLU A 38 -14.61 -4.00 6.61
CA GLU A 38 -15.77 -4.40 7.41
C GLU A 38 -17.09 -4.02 6.71
N ASP A 39 -18.21 -4.62 7.13
CA ASP A 39 -19.56 -4.36 6.61
C ASP A 39 -19.67 -4.36 5.08
N PHE A 40 -19.07 -5.38 4.45
CA PHE A 40 -19.06 -5.57 3.00
C PHE A 40 -18.67 -4.30 2.22
N SER A 41 -17.84 -3.43 2.82
CA SER A 41 -17.27 -2.28 2.15
C SER A 41 -16.25 -2.77 1.14
N TYR A 42 -16.43 -2.42 -0.13
CA TYR A 42 -15.50 -2.76 -1.19
C TYR A 42 -14.81 -1.51 -1.67
N LEU A 43 -13.48 -1.57 -1.74
CA LEU A 43 -12.64 -0.46 -2.14
C LEU A 43 -11.70 -0.92 -3.24
N ARG A 44 -11.62 -0.15 -4.32
CA ARG A 44 -10.57 -0.28 -5.32
C ARG A 44 -9.56 0.84 -5.16
N LEU A 45 -8.30 0.46 -5.17
CA LEU A 45 -7.18 1.36 -5.27
C LEU A 45 -6.52 1.19 -6.63
N THR A 46 -6.22 2.30 -7.29
CA THR A 46 -5.47 2.31 -8.54
C THR A 46 -4.21 3.12 -8.36
N PHE A 47 -3.06 2.48 -8.55
CA PHE A 47 -1.78 3.17 -8.70
C PHE A 47 -1.48 3.31 -10.19
N ARG A 48 -1.33 4.55 -10.64
CA ARG A 48 -0.93 4.86 -12.01
C ARG A 48 0.58 4.86 -12.15
N GLU A 49 1.06 4.42 -13.32
CA GLU A 49 2.48 4.50 -13.70
C GLU A 49 3.39 3.86 -12.63
N VAL A 50 3.11 2.61 -12.29
CA VAL A 50 3.89 1.86 -11.31
C VAL A 50 5.24 1.50 -11.88
N VAL A 51 6.29 1.80 -11.11
CA VAL A 51 7.67 1.50 -11.47
C VAL A 51 8.12 0.16 -10.90
N ALA A 52 7.68 -0.15 -9.68
CA ALA A 52 7.88 -1.45 -9.07
C ALA A 52 6.84 -1.69 -7.99
N PHE A 53 6.49 -2.95 -7.76
CA PHE A 53 5.76 -3.36 -6.56
C PHE A 53 6.22 -4.74 -6.13
N ARG A 54 6.01 -5.06 -4.85
CA ARG A 54 6.27 -6.39 -4.30
C ARG A 54 5.14 -6.80 -3.38
N VAL A 55 4.84 -8.09 -3.38
CA VAL A 55 3.97 -8.74 -2.41
C VAL A 55 4.86 -9.62 -1.54
N ILE A 56 4.77 -9.47 -0.22
CA ILE A 56 5.68 -10.14 0.72
C ILE A 56 4.91 -10.59 1.96
N ASP A 57 5.25 -11.77 2.47
CA ASP A 57 4.71 -12.27 3.73
C ASP A 57 5.05 -11.29 4.86
N GLU A 58 4.08 -10.98 5.73
CA GLU A 58 4.27 -10.02 6.82
C GLU A 58 5.45 -10.37 7.73
N ARG A 59 5.78 -11.67 7.86
CA ARG A 59 6.88 -12.15 8.71
C ARG A 59 8.26 -11.74 8.20
N GLU A 60 8.38 -11.36 6.93
CA GLU A 60 9.66 -11.00 6.28
C GLU A 60 9.97 -9.50 6.35
N ILE A 61 9.03 -8.66 6.81
CA ILE A 61 9.15 -7.20 6.86
C ILE A 61 9.10 -6.65 8.29
N THR A 62 9.87 -7.30 9.17
CA THR A 62 9.91 -7.04 10.60
C THR A 62 10.20 -5.59 11.00
N GLU A 63 10.88 -4.83 10.13
CA GLU A 63 11.23 -3.43 10.35
C GLU A 63 10.03 -2.47 10.44
N PHE A 64 8.85 -2.87 9.94
CA PHE A 64 7.63 -2.07 10.00
C PHE A 64 6.81 -2.32 11.29
N TRP A 65 7.03 -3.47 11.94
CA TRP A 65 6.21 -3.91 13.05
C TRP A 65 6.48 -3.09 14.32
N ASN A 66 5.50 -3.08 15.23
CA ASN A 66 5.30 -2.18 16.38
C ASN A 66 4.61 -0.85 16.04
N THR A 67 5.08 -0.09 15.04
CA THR A 67 4.51 1.24 14.74
C THR A 67 3.43 1.19 13.66
N TYR A 68 3.67 0.43 12.57
CA TYR A 68 2.83 0.45 11.36
C TYR A 68 2.01 -0.84 11.24
N SER A 69 1.34 -1.24 12.32
CA SER A 69 0.42 -2.39 12.33
C SER A 69 -0.99 -1.99 11.89
N GLN A 70 -1.79 -2.99 11.48
CA GLN A 70 -3.16 -2.78 11.00
C GLN A 70 -4.05 -2.03 12.03
N THR A 71 -3.77 -2.18 13.33
CA THR A 71 -4.45 -1.47 14.42
C THR A 71 -4.28 0.06 14.32
N ASN A 72 -3.16 0.53 13.78
CA ASN A 72 -2.85 1.96 13.66
C ASN A 72 -3.20 2.53 12.27
N GLY A 73 -3.50 1.66 11.31
CA GLY A 73 -3.73 2.01 9.91
C GLY A 73 -3.24 0.92 8.98
N TRP A 74 -3.79 0.87 7.77
CA TRP A 74 -3.53 -0.22 6.82
C TRP A 74 -2.84 0.25 5.53
N LEU A 75 -2.77 1.56 5.27
CA LEU A 75 -2.09 2.14 4.12
C LEU A 75 -1.23 3.31 4.54
N TRP A 76 0.07 3.17 4.33
CA TRP A 76 1.07 4.13 4.74
C TRP A 76 1.83 4.65 3.54
N GLU A 77 2.15 5.94 3.51
CA GLU A 77 3.23 6.44 2.67
C GLU A 77 4.54 6.31 3.43
N VAL A 78 5.51 5.61 2.85
CA VAL A 78 6.85 5.43 3.43
C VAL A 78 7.74 6.55 2.91
N THR A 79 8.17 7.43 3.81
CA THR A 79 8.95 8.62 3.45
C THR A 79 10.46 8.39 3.57
N GLU A 80 10.88 7.46 4.44
CA GLU A 80 12.28 7.11 4.64
C GLU A 80 12.43 5.62 5.00
N GLY A 81 13.59 5.03 4.69
CA GLY A 81 13.99 3.71 5.18
C GLY A 81 13.24 2.50 4.63
N GLY A 82 12.32 2.72 3.68
CA GLY A 82 11.53 1.66 3.03
C GLY A 82 12.17 1.01 1.81
N TYR A 83 11.33 0.35 1.03
CA TYR A 83 11.67 -0.31 -0.23
C TYR A 83 12.35 0.64 -1.23
N LEU A 84 11.85 1.87 -1.40
CA LEU A 84 12.44 2.85 -2.30
C LEU A 84 13.86 3.23 -1.88
N ALA A 85 14.09 3.39 -0.57
CA ALA A 85 15.41 3.72 -0.05
C ALA A 85 16.42 2.60 -0.29
N LEU A 86 15.98 1.33 -0.27
CA LEU A 86 16.81 0.17 -0.60
C LEU A 86 17.09 0.10 -2.10
N GLU A 87 16.08 0.31 -2.95
CA GLU A 87 16.25 0.31 -4.41
C GLU A 87 17.22 1.40 -4.87
N ARG A 88 17.17 2.58 -4.27
CA ARG A 88 18.11 3.68 -4.54
C ARG A 88 19.58 3.36 -4.21
N GLN A 89 19.86 2.31 -3.44
CA GLN A 89 21.23 1.86 -3.17
C GLN A 89 21.77 0.93 -4.26
N ARG A 90 20.91 0.43 -5.16
CA ARG A 90 21.32 -0.44 -6.26
C ARG A 90 21.87 0.43 -7.40
N GLU A 91 23.12 0.15 -7.79
CA GLU A 91 23.78 0.86 -8.89
C GLU A 91 22.99 0.84 -10.20
N SER A 92 22.21 -0.22 -10.45
CA SER A 92 21.41 -0.40 -11.65
C SER A 92 20.01 0.22 -11.60
N PHE A 93 19.61 0.87 -10.50
CA PHE A 93 18.27 1.44 -10.35
C PHE A 93 18.21 2.81 -11.02
N ASN A 94 17.89 2.84 -12.33
CA ASN A 94 18.06 4.02 -13.19
C ASN A 94 16.87 4.99 -13.22
N VAL A 95 15.88 4.82 -12.36
CA VAL A 95 14.65 5.64 -12.29
C VAL A 95 14.75 6.77 -11.24
N LEU A 96 15.97 7.11 -10.82
CA LEU A 96 16.24 8.08 -9.74
C LEU A 96 15.70 9.49 -10.01
N SER A 97 15.52 9.86 -11.28
CA SER A 97 15.00 11.17 -11.67
C SER A 97 13.47 11.29 -11.53
N LEU A 98 12.75 10.19 -11.35
CA LEU A 98 11.31 10.20 -11.17
C LEU A 98 10.94 10.59 -9.73
N PRO A 99 9.84 11.34 -9.52
CA PRO A 99 9.34 11.69 -8.19
C PRO A 99 8.62 10.49 -7.54
N LEU A 100 9.34 9.38 -7.34
CA LEU A 100 8.77 8.15 -6.80
C LEU A 100 8.33 8.31 -5.36
N ARG A 101 7.13 7.79 -5.07
CA ARG A 101 6.54 7.65 -3.75
C ARG A 101 6.38 6.17 -3.44
N GLU A 102 6.58 5.82 -2.18
CA GLU A 102 6.39 4.45 -1.70
C GLU A 102 5.12 4.38 -0.87
N HIS A 103 4.23 3.45 -1.22
CA HIS A 103 3.06 3.12 -0.43
C HIS A 103 3.17 1.70 0.11
N PHE A 104 2.84 1.51 1.38
CA PHE A 104 2.92 0.25 2.10
C PHE A 104 1.55 -0.16 2.64
N PHE A 105 1.09 -1.33 2.20
CA PHE A 105 -0.15 -1.97 2.60
C PHE A 105 0.09 -3.00 3.67
N VAL A 106 -0.58 -2.84 4.81
CA VAL A 106 -0.48 -3.76 5.95
C VAL A 106 -1.57 -4.82 5.84
N CYS A 107 -1.16 -6.07 5.60
CA CYS A 107 -1.99 -7.27 5.69
C CYS A 107 -1.09 -8.51 5.81
N ASN A 108 -1.64 -9.72 5.81
CA ASN A 108 -0.83 -10.95 5.92
C ASN A 108 0.20 -11.09 4.78
N TYR A 109 -0.14 -10.58 3.59
CA TYR A 109 0.74 -10.49 2.42
C TYR A 109 0.89 -9.03 2.01
N CYS A 110 1.69 -8.29 2.77
CA CYS A 110 1.91 -6.87 2.57
C CYS A 110 2.35 -6.52 1.15
N VAL A 111 1.97 -5.32 0.72
CA VAL A 111 2.30 -4.81 -0.61
C VAL A 111 3.07 -3.51 -0.46
N ASN A 112 4.24 -3.41 -1.08
CA ASN A 112 4.89 -2.10 -1.31
C ASN A 112 4.71 -1.73 -2.77
N VAL A 113 4.36 -0.47 -3.04
CA VAL A 113 4.17 0.06 -4.39
C VAL A 113 5.01 1.31 -4.56
N LEU A 114 5.83 1.35 -5.61
CA LEU A 114 6.58 2.53 -6.06
C LEU A 114 5.89 3.11 -7.29
N SER A 115 5.36 4.32 -7.15
CA SER A 115 4.63 5.03 -8.20
C SER A 115 4.93 6.52 -8.17
N CYS A 116 4.72 7.23 -9.28
CA CYS A 116 4.85 8.69 -9.33
C CYS A 116 3.69 9.41 -8.61
N ASN A 117 2.54 8.74 -8.49
CA ASN A 117 1.30 9.31 -8.00
C ASN A 117 0.79 8.59 -6.74
N SER A 118 -0.03 9.27 -5.94
CA SER A 118 -0.85 8.63 -4.89
C SER A 118 -1.91 7.70 -5.49
N PRO A 119 -2.37 6.69 -4.74
CA PRO A 119 -3.45 5.84 -5.22
C PRO A 119 -4.77 6.60 -5.36
N GLU A 120 -5.51 6.29 -6.40
CA GLU A 120 -6.91 6.70 -6.58
C GLU A 120 -7.81 5.78 -5.74
N PHE A 121 -8.71 6.34 -4.93
CA PHE A 121 -9.66 5.57 -4.12
C PHE A 121 -11.04 5.55 -4.79
N VAL A 122 -11.58 4.36 -5.02
CA VAL A 122 -12.94 4.19 -5.56
C VAL A 122 -13.73 3.22 -4.67
N SER A 123 -14.75 3.74 -3.99
CA SER A 123 -15.72 2.89 -3.27
C SER A 123 -16.58 2.14 -4.29
N LEU A 124 -16.64 0.82 -4.16
CA LEU A 124 -17.40 -0.08 -5.04
C LEU A 124 -18.73 -0.54 -4.42
N GLY A 125 -19.01 -0.16 -3.17
CA GLY A 125 -20.23 -0.49 -2.48
C GLY A 125 -20.05 -0.60 -0.97
N SER A 126 -21.19 -0.69 -0.29
CA SER A 126 -21.32 -0.95 1.15
C SER A 126 -22.32 -2.08 1.37
N SER A 127 -22.40 -2.60 2.60
CA SER A 127 -23.55 -3.39 3.03
C SER A 127 -24.86 -2.75 2.56
N PRO A 128 -25.83 -3.55 2.09
CA PRO A 128 -27.20 -3.07 1.93
C PRO A 128 -27.64 -2.48 3.28
N PRO A 129 -28.33 -1.33 3.31
CA PRO A 129 -29.00 -0.91 4.53
C PRO A 129 -29.92 -2.05 4.97
N ASP A 130 -29.91 -2.38 6.26
CA ASP A 130 -30.66 -3.51 6.82
C ASP A 130 -32.07 -3.56 6.21
N ALA A 131 -32.34 -4.61 5.44
CA ALA A 131 -33.68 -4.90 4.97
C ALA A 131 -34.48 -5.44 6.17
N LEU A 132 -35.05 -4.53 6.96
CA LEU A 132 -36.10 -4.81 7.95
C LEU A 132 -37.18 -3.73 7.88
#